data_AF-A0A963WF79-F1
#
_entry.id   AF-A0A963WF79-F1
#
_cell.length_a   1.000
_cell.length_b   1.000
_cell.length_c   1.000
_cell.angle_alpha   90.00
_cell.angle_beta   90.00
_cell.angle_gamma   90.00
#
_symmetry.space_group_name_H-M   'P 1'
#
loop_
_entity.id
_entity.type
_entity.pdbx_description
1 polymer ?
#
loop_
_entity_poly.entity_id
_entity_poly.type
_entity_poly.pdbx_seq_one_letter_code
_entity_poly.pdbx_strand_id
1 'polypeptide(L)' 'RGGQRVGTVVMYLSEPEKGGGTTFPAVHLEVAPKRGNAVFFSYDRADPSTKTLHGGAPVIAGEKWIATKWLREREFR' A
#
# COMPACT_ATOMS: atom_id res chain seq x y z
N ARG A 1 -19.86 -1.04 10.93
CA ARG A 1 -19.10 -1.93 11.87
C ARG A 1 -17.61 -1.85 11.51
N GLY A 2 -16.69 -2.00 12.48
CA GLY A 2 -15.24 -1.84 12.31
C GLY A 2 -14.66 -0.43 12.52
N GLY A 3 -15.43 0.64 12.30
CA GLY A 3 -14.89 2.01 12.33
C GLY A 3 -14.08 2.37 11.08
N GLN A 4 -13.35 3.48 11.14
CA GLN A 4 -12.50 3.93 10.04
C GLN A 4 -11.30 3.00 9.82
N ARG A 5 -10.66 3.14 8.66
CA ARG A 5 -9.37 2.50 8.41
C ARG A 5 -8.30 3.27 9.18
N VAL A 6 -7.41 2.53 9.86
CA VAL A 6 -6.28 3.12 10.63
C VAL A 6 -4.92 2.78 10.02
N GLY A 7 -4.92 1.90 9.02
CA GLY A 7 -3.71 1.51 8.32
C GLY A 7 -3.97 0.50 7.22
N THR A 8 -2.95 0.33 6.39
CA THR A 8 -2.96 -0.58 5.25
C THR A 8 -1.68 -1.38 5.24
N VAL A 9 -1.79 -2.69 5.00
CA VAL A 9 -0.68 -3.56 4.63
C VAL A 9 -0.87 -3.94 3.16
N VAL A 10 0.10 -3.59 2.30
CA VAL A 10 0.16 -4.06 0.91
C VAL A 10 1.25 -5.12 0.82
N MET A 11 0.86 -6.35 0.56
CA MET A 11 1.76 -7.52 0.44
C MET A 11 2.02 -7.82 -1.03
N TYR A 12 3.29 -7.96 -1.42
CA TYR A 12 3.68 -8.29 -2.79
C TYR A 12 3.72 -9.80 -2.99
N LEU A 13 2.81 -10.32 -3.81
CA LEU A 13 2.68 -11.75 -4.12
C LEU A 13 3.49 -12.15 -5.36
N SER A 14 3.76 -11.20 -6.25
CA SER A 14 4.71 -11.32 -7.36
C SER A 14 5.60 -10.07 -7.45
N GLU A 15 6.70 -10.21 -8.18
CA GLU A 15 7.61 -9.13 -8.55
C GLU A 15 7.54 -8.99 -10.08
N PRO A 16 6.96 -7.90 -10.62
CA PRO A 16 6.97 -7.64 -12.05
C PRO A 16 8.41 -7.46 -12.54
N GLU A 17 8.65 -7.74 -13.83
CA GLU A 17 9.97 -7.58 -14.44
C GLU A 17 10.42 -6.11 -14.47
N LYS A 18 9.47 -5.17 -14.62
CA LYS A 18 9.77 -3.73 -14.60
C LYS A 18 8.57 -2.89 -14.14
N GLY A 19 8.84 -1.89 -13.31
CA GLY A 19 7.83 -0.95 -12.80
C GLY A 19 7.02 -1.51 -11.62
N GLY A 20 5.80 -1.02 -11.43
CA GLY A 20 4.89 -1.57 -10.42
C GLY A 20 5.22 -1.17 -8.97
N GLY A 21 6.00 -0.12 -8.72
CA GLY A 21 6.23 0.43 -7.39
C GLY A 21 4.96 0.81 -6.63
N THR A 22 5.02 0.88 -5.30
CA THR A 22 4.03 1.60 -4.49
C THR A 22 4.59 2.98 -4.19
N THR A 23 3.96 4.03 -4.68
CA THR A 23 4.45 5.41 -4.58
C THR A 23 3.78 6.16 -3.44
N PHE A 24 4.52 7.02 -2.76
CA PHE A 24 4.06 7.96 -1.74
C PHE A 24 4.57 9.37 -2.10
N PRO A 25 3.85 10.14 -2.95
CA PRO A 25 4.35 11.39 -3.51
C PRO A 25 4.67 12.46 -2.45
N ALA A 26 3.90 12.53 -1.37
CA ALA A 26 4.08 13.54 -0.31
C ALA A 26 5.41 13.40 0.47
N VAL A 27 6.06 12.25 0.37
CA VAL A 27 7.35 11.95 1.03
C VAL A 27 8.42 11.51 0.04
N HIS A 28 8.16 11.65 -1.27
CA HIS A 28 9.09 11.27 -2.34
C HIS A 28 9.64 9.83 -2.22
N LEU A 29 8.79 8.89 -1.81
CA LEU A 29 9.16 7.49 -1.63
C LEU A 29 8.48 6.62 -2.70
N GLU A 30 9.24 5.70 -3.27
CA GLU A 30 8.72 4.58 -4.06
C GLU A 30 9.27 3.27 -3.50
N VAL A 31 8.36 2.34 -3.18
CA VAL A 31 8.71 1.00 -2.71
C VAL A 31 8.57 0.03 -3.88
N ALA A 32 9.71 -0.48 -4.35
CA ALA A 32 9.73 -1.50 -5.39
C ALA A 32 9.07 -2.81 -4.89
N PRO A 33 8.23 -3.46 -5.71
CA PRO A 33 7.63 -4.73 -5.33
C PRO A 33 8.69 -5.81 -5.20
N LYS A 34 8.70 -6.52 -4.08
CA LYS A 34 9.57 -7.69 -3.86
C LYS A 34 8.73 -8.82 -3.31
N ARG A 35 8.64 -9.94 -4.03
CA ARG A 35 7.79 -11.08 -3.63
C ARG A 35 8.10 -11.50 -2.18
N GLY A 36 7.07 -11.61 -1.36
CA GLY A 36 7.18 -11.96 0.06
C GLY A 36 7.32 -10.76 1.01
N ASN A 37 7.66 -9.57 0.50
CA ASN A 37 7.71 -8.35 1.30
C ASN A 37 6.33 -7.69 1.39
N ALA A 38 6.20 -6.76 2.34
CA ALA A 38 5.03 -5.90 2.47
C ALA A 38 5.45 -4.46 2.80
N VAL A 39 4.63 -3.50 2.38
CA VAL A 39 4.68 -2.12 2.89
C VAL A 39 3.50 -1.91 3.83
N PHE A 40 3.80 -1.37 5.01
CA PHE A 40 2.80 -0.98 6.00
C PHE A 40 2.84 0.54 6.18
N PHE A 41 1.66 1.15 6.29
CA PHE A 41 1.50 2.55 6.66
C PHE A 41 0.20 2.75 7.43
N SER A 42 0.24 3.62 8.43
CA SER A 42 -0.89 3.97 9.28
C SER A 42 -1.28 5.43 9.10
N TYR A 43 -2.54 5.72 9.34
CA TYR A 43 -3.12 7.06 9.29
C TYR A 43 -4.19 7.16 10.38
N ASP A 44 -4.07 8.18 11.22
CA ASP A 44 -4.99 8.44 12.34
C ASP A 44 -6.31 9.06 11.88
N ARG A 45 -6.33 9.64 10.67
CA ARG A 45 -7.51 10.23 10.03
C ARG A 45 -7.42 10.13 8.51
N ALA A 46 -8.57 10.18 7.84
CA ALA A 46 -8.66 10.24 6.38
C ALA A 46 -8.36 11.66 5.87
N ASP A 47 -7.13 12.14 6.08
CA ASP A 47 -6.72 13.51 5.77
C ASP A 47 -5.35 13.54 5.06
N PRO A 48 -5.15 14.43 4.06
CA PRO A 48 -3.88 14.57 3.35
C PRO A 48 -2.67 14.86 4.25
N SER A 49 -2.86 15.50 5.41
CA SER A 49 -1.79 15.81 6.37
C SER A 49 -1.07 14.58 6.94
N THR A 50 -1.67 13.39 6.83
CA THR A 50 -1.04 12.13 7.21
C THR A 50 0.10 11.72 6.28
N LYS A 51 0.24 12.38 5.12
CA LYS A 51 1.24 12.10 4.08
C LYS A 51 1.22 10.66 3.55
N THR A 52 0.11 9.94 3.73
CA THR A 52 -0.07 8.56 3.27
C THR A 52 -0.80 8.45 1.92
N LEU A 53 -0.96 9.56 1.18
CA LEU A 53 -1.43 9.49 -0.21
C LEU A 53 -0.48 8.54 -0.96
N HIS A 54 -1.04 7.53 -1.61
CA HIS A 54 -0.26 6.51 -2.29
C HIS A 54 -0.95 5.98 -3.55
N GLY A 55 -0.16 5.38 -4.43
CA GLY A 55 -0.65 4.75 -5.66
C GLY A 55 0.23 3.60 -6.10
N GLY A 56 -0.24 2.85 -7.10
CA GLY A 56 0.59 1.90 -7.83
C GLY A 56 1.18 2.57 -9.05
N ALA A 57 2.51 2.58 -9.18
CA ALA A 57 3.16 2.96 -10.42
C ALA A 57 2.81 1.95 -11.53
N PRO A 58 2.80 2.36 -12.81
CA PRO A 58 2.54 1.46 -13.92
C PRO A 58 3.48 0.24 -13.92
N VAL A 59 2.94 -0.94 -14.20
CA VAL A 59 3.76 -2.10 -14.59
C VAL A 59 4.17 -1.91 -16.04
N ILE A 60 5.47 -1.94 -16.30
CA ILE A 60 6.03 -1.73 -17.64
C ILE A 60 6.25 -3.09 -18.33
N ALA A 61 6.62 -4.12 -17.58
CA ALA A 61 6.79 -5.49 -18.07
C ALA A 61 6.46 -6.52 -16.97
N GLY A 62 5.94 -7.68 -17.37
CA GLY A 62 5.47 -8.74 -16.48
C GLY A 62 4.13 -8.43 -15.79
N GLU A 63 3.92 -9.01 -14.61
CA GLU A 63 2.69 -8.83 -13.83
C GLU A 63 2.97 -8.56 -12.35
N LYS A 64 2.12 -7.72 -11.74
CA LYS A 64 2.14 -7.42 -10.30
C LYS A 64 0.88 -7.95 -9.62
N TRP A 65 1.07 -8.87 -8.69
CA TRP A 65 0.03 -9.40 -7.81
C TRP A 65 0.25 -8.89 -6.39
N ILE A 66 -0.81 -8.34 -5.77
CA ILE A 66 -0.78 -7.88 -4.39
C ILE A 66 -1.99 -8.41 -3.60
N ALA A 67 -1.81 -8.54 -2.29
CA ALA A 67 -2.91 -8.64 -1.34
C ALA A 67 -2.90 -7.40 -0.43
N THR A 68 -4.08 -6.83 -0.19
CA THR A 68 -4.22 -5.63 0.65
C THR A 68 -5.06 -5.97 1.88
N LYS A 69 -4.51 -5.72 3.08
CA LYS A 69 -5.25 -5.78 4.35
C LYS A 69 -5.47 -4.38 4.88
N TRP A 70 -6.74 -3.98 5.01
CA TRP A 70 -7.12 -2.77 5.72
C TRP A 70 -7.34 -3.07 7.19
N LEU A 71 -6.64 -2.33 8.05
CA LEU A 71 -6.81 -2.37 9.49
C LEU A 71 -7.91 -1.40 9.90
N ARG A 72 -8.72 -1.79 10.88
CA ARG A 72 -9.92 -1.07 11.33
C ARG A 72 -9.78 -0.67 12.80
N GLU A 73 -10.34 0.46 13.19
CA GLU A 73 -10.34 0.96 14.59
C GLU A 73 -10.90 -0.05 15.60
N ARG A 74 -11.87 -0.86 15.16
CA ARG A 74 -12.59 -1.84 15.97
C ARG A 74 -12.68 -3.17 15.24
N GLU A 75 -13.04 -4.22 15.96
CA GLU A 75 -13.25 -5.55 15.39
C GLU A 75 -14.18 -5.47 14.17
N PHE A 76 -13.68 -6.01 13.06
CA PHE A 76 -14.36 -6.15 11.80
C PHE A 76 -14.05 -7.54 11.26
N ARG A 77 -15.07 -8.40 11.25
CA ARG A 77 -15.00 -9.76 10.70
C ARG A 77 -15.48 -9.75 9.26
#